data_AF-A0A8J3QGQ8-F1
#
_entry.id   AF-A0A8J3QGQ8-F1
#
_cell.length_a   1.000
_cell.length_b   1.000
_cell.length_c   1.000
_cell.angle_alpha   90.00
_cell.angle_beta   90.00
_cell.angle_gamma   90.00
#
_symmetry.space_group_name_H-M   'P 1'
#
loop_
_entity.id
_entity.type
_entity.pdbx_description
1 polymer ?
#
loop_
_entity_poly.entity_id
_entity_poly.type
_entity_poly.pdbx_seq_one_letter_code
_entity_poly.pdbx_strand_id
1 'polypeptide(L)'
;MAIPPEDREIRVDAALWELEANPGRIEAASAAWRRLGKSTTTIGDDLDADTKKLLGSDWAGKARDSFAQHQGKVITSLDGASTSAEKLAGTLDGVADLLRRYQSALDTDRERIMKAVPSWRSGGEIVFRWNTPEQATAVGDAANHARALRKELDDALNAKLSGFATADWDATSTQWLSVADGTTDPFTLPAEATNGVSVLMVDGQAVVNTGTGDDNVKVTVDPATGQVIVEVNGSKHYFPPGTPVTIRAGDGNDHIEVPKGTNLSITMLGGSGSDELRGGDGNETIIGLHGDDKVYAGAGNDYASAGSGRDYVDGQGGDDIISGGLGDDVLYGLSGNDKISGGEGNDYLEGATGDDVVHGGAGNDIVSGGRDNDQIDGGTGDDVMYGGLGKDTITGSGGNDTAYRQDEDSVAGVRQDVKVEVTDAAKFIEIKGSPEFQERVRADLDMMNASPIGQKMLQEQERIHNDSAAIASDWPVLGGISYQGNPLVIEEAGSNTASYSTNWHLGEDYNITYNPSRLDSSDQRPPIAGLFHEMAHVYDYGNNTSAEGNVVGGVDDGIENDEREAVGLPIDHDQDPSTPIQLDPDHPYDYTENRFREEMGWPTRKSYR
;
A
#
# COMPACT_ATOMS: atom_id res chain seq x y z
N MET A 1 39.25 -64.06 -5.82
CA MET A 1 40.27 -63.15 -5.25
C MET A 1 39.52 -62.24 -4.29
N ALA A 2 39.85 -62.25 -2.99
CA ALA A 2 39.14 -61.42 -2.02
C ALA A 2 39.56 -59.95 -2.21
N ILE A 3 38.59 -59.03 -2.26
CA ILE A 3 38.84 -57.58 -2.35
C ILE A 3 39.66 -57.15 -1.11
N PRO A 4 40.77 -56.41 -1.28
CA PRO A 4 41.59 -55.94 -0.16
C PRO A 4 40.76 -55.12 0.85
N PRO A 5 40.99 -55.23 2.17
CA PRO A 5 40.22 -54.50 3.20
C PRO A 5 40.14 -52.99 2.99
N GLU A 6 41.17 -52.39 2.39
CA GLU A 6 41.27 -50.97 2.03
C GLU A 6 40.31 -50.54 0.92
N ASP A 7 39.79 -51.49 0.13
CA ASP A 7 38.87 -51.25 -0.99
C ASP A 7 37.40 -51.60 -0.64
N ARG A 8 37.08 -51.86 0.63
CA ARG A 8 35.75 -52.28 1.10
C ARG A 8 34.90 -51.15 1.67
N GLU A 9 34.81 -50.04 0.95
CA GLU A 9 33.97 -48.90 1.30
C GLU A 9 32.84 -48.73 0.27
N ILE A 10 31.61 -48.57 0.73
CA ILE A 10 30.49 -48.08 -0.09
C ILE A 10 30.08 -46.73 0.47
N ARG A 11 30.05 -45.72 -0.40
CA ARG A 11 29.65 -44.36 -0.07
C ARG A 11 28.23 -44.14 -0.54
N VAL A 12 27.39 -43.64 0.36
CA VAL A 12 26.01 -43.27 0.06
C VAL A 12 25.78 -41.87 0.57
N ASP A 13 25.12 -41.05 -0.23
CA ASP A 13 24.71 -39.71 0.18
C ASP A 13 23.79 -39.79 1.40
N ALA A 14 24.09 -39.01 2.45
CA ALA A 14 23.26 -38.95 3.66
C ALA A 14 21.87 -38.37 3.36
N ALA A 15 21.80 -37.44 2.39
CA ALA A 15 20.56 -36.81 1.94
C ALA A 15 19.59 -37.82 1.31
N LEU A 16 20.01 -39.06 1.02
CA LEU A 16 19.09 -40.07 0.50
C LEU A 16 17.96 -40.42 1.50
N TRP A 17 18.29 -40.47 2.80
CA TRP A 17 17.33 -40.84 3.85
C TRP A 17 16.73 -39.62 4.60
N GLU A 18 17.17 -38.40 4.32
CA GLU A 18 16.70 -37.18 5.00
C GLU A 18 15.93 -36.29 4.03
N LEU A 19 14.61 -36.15 4.21
CA LEU A 19 13.77 -35.32 3.33
C LEU A 19 13.99 -33.82 3.53
N GLU A 20 14.51 -33.41 4.70
CA GLU A 20 14.62 -32.00 5.14
C GLU A 20 13.31 -31.20 5.11
N ALA A 21 12.17 -31.90 5.02
CA ALA A 21 10.86 -31.29 4.99
C ALA A 21 10.42 -30.81 6.38
N ASN A 22 9.59 -29.77 6.43
CA ASN A 22 8.96 -29.28 7.66
C ASN A 22 7.42 -29.42 7.58
N PRO A 23 6.86 -30.62 7.91
CA PRO A 23 5.42 -30.84 7.92
C PRO A 23 4.67 -29.88 8.86
N GLY A 24 5.31 -29.40 9.93
CA GLY A 24 4.68 -28.48 10.89
C GLY A 24 4.33 -27.11 10.27
N ARG A 25 5.17 -26.60 9.35
CA ARG A 25 4.83 -25.38 8.59
C ARG A 25 3.63 -25.58 7.68
N ILE A 26 3.51 -26.77 7.07
CA ILE A 26 2.40 -27.11 6.16
C ILE A 26 1.08 -27.22 6.96
N GLU A 27 1.13 -27.79 8.17
CA GLU A 27 -0.03 -27.85 9.06
C GLU A 27 -0.45 -26.49 9.59
N ALA A 28 0.52 -25.61 9.91
CA ALA A 28 0.22 -24.24 10.29
C ALA A 28 -0.53 -23.51 9.16
N ALA A 29 -0.09 -23.69 7.91
CA ALA A 29 -0.79 -23.18 6.73
C ALA A 29 -2.19 -23.80 6.56
N SER A 30 -2.33 -25.12 6.70
CA SER A 30 -3.62 -25.81 6.69
C SER A 30 -4.58 -25.25 7.75
N ALA A 31 -4.11 -25.04 8.98
CA ALA A 31 -4.89 -24.45 10.05
C ALA A 31 -5.30 -23.00 9.75
N ALA A 32 -4.46 -22.23 9.07
CA ALA A 32 -4.78 -20.88 8.62
C ALA A 32 -5.93 -20.90 7.59
N TRP A 33 -5.86 -21.78 6.58
CA TRP A 33 -6.95 -21.97 5.60
C TRP A 33 -8.27 -22.39 6.26
N ARG A 34 -8.25 -23.25 7.27
CA ARG A 34 -9.47 -23.60 8.02
C ARG A 34 -10.03 -22.41 8.81
N ARG A 35 -9.17 -21.55 9.35
CA ARG A 35 -9.63 -20.31 10.00
C ARG A 35 -10.28 -19.38 8.98
N LEU A 36 -9.67 -19.20 7.81
CA LEU A 36 -10.26 -18.40 6.73
C LEU A 36 -11.65 -18.92 6.35
N GLY A 37 -11.79 -20.22 6.05
CA GLY A 37 -13.10 -20.80 5.69
C GLY A 37 -14.17 -20.64 6.79
N LYS A 38 -13.76 -20.73 8.07
CA LYS A 38 -14.67 -20.44 9.18
C LYS A 38 -15.09 -18.97 9.22
N SER A 39 -14.15 -18.05 9.00
CA SER A 39 -14.43 -16.62 8.95
C SER A 39 -15.38 -16.28 7.81
N THR A 40 -15.18 -16.82 6.61
CA THR A 40 -16.07 -16.57 5.46
C THR A 40 -17.47 -17.10 5.70
N THR A 41 -17.63 -18.28 6.31
CA THR A 41 -18.94 -18.79 6.74
C THR A 41 -19.60 -17.88 7.77
N THR A 42 -18.84 -17.39 8.75
CA THR A 42 -19.38 -16.48 9.77
C THR A 42 -19.88 -15.18 9.14
N ILE A 43 -19.11 -14.59 8.23
CA ILE A 43 -19.51 -13.39 7.48
C ILE A 43 -20.79 -13.67 6.66
N GLY A 44 -20.86 -14.82 5.98
CA GLY A 44 -22.05 -15.21 5.22
C GLY A 44 -23.30 -15.36 6.09
N ASP A 45 -23.16 -16.00 7.26
CA ASP A 45 -24.25 -16.18 8.23
C ASP A 45 -24.72 -14.84 8.83
N ASP A 46 -23.78 -13.95 9.19
CA ASP A 46 -24.10 -12.63 9.75
C ASP A 46 -24.77 -11.75 8.68
N LEU A 47 -24.24 -11.73 7.46
CA LEU A 47 -24.85 -11.03 6.33
C LEU A 47 -26.27 -11.53 6.08
N ASP A 48 -26.48 -12.86 6.01
CA ASP A 48 -27.81 -13.44 5.83
C ASP A 48 -28.77 -13.09 6.98
N ALA A 49 -28.29 -13.06 8.21
CA ALA A 49 -29.10 -12.70 9.37
C ALA A 49 -29.56 -11.23 9.34
N ASP A 50 -28.67 -10.31 8.97
CA ASP A 50 -28.97 -8.88 8.90
C ASP A 50 -29.83 -8.54 7.69
N THR A 51 -29.54 -9.13 6.53
CA THR A 51 -30.34 -8.92 5.32
C THR A 51 -31.74 -9.49 5.49
N LYS A 52 -31.95 -10.59 6.21
CA LYS A 52 -33.29 -11.12 6.52
C LYS A 52 -34.13 -10.14 7.33
N LYS A 53 -33.52 -9.37 8.23
CA LYS A 53 -34.25 -8.31 8.97
C LYS A 53 -34.71 -7.23 8.00
N LEU A 54 -33.82 -6.80 7.10
CA LEU A 54 -34.12 -5.77 6.11
C LEU A 54 -35.15 -6.23 5.06
N LEU A 55 -34.97 -7.42 4.49
CA LEU A 55 -35.84 -8.03 3.47
C LEU A 55 -37.20 -8.48 4.01
N GLY A 56 -37.32 -8.65 5.32
CA GLY A 56 -38.56 -8.93 6.03
C GLY A 56 -39.35 -7.69 6.44
N SER A 57 -38.85 -6.49 6.16
CA SER A 57 -39.54 -5.21 6.39
C SER A 57 -40.59 -4.92 5.32
N ASP A 58 -41.21 -3.73 5.37
CA ASP A 58 -42.13 -3.25 4.34
C ASP A 58 -41.43 -2.85 3.01
N TRP A 59 -40.10 -3.01 2.91
CA TRP A 59 -39.34 -2.72 1.70
C TRP A 59 -39.73 -3.64 0.54
N ALA A 60 -40.13 -3.04 -0.59
CA ALA A 60 -40.57 -3.75 -1.78
C ALA A 60 -40.14 -3.05 -3.07
N GLY A 61 -40.19 -3.77 -4.19
CA GLY A 61 -39.89 -3.26 -5.53
C GLY A 61 -38.55 -3.73 -6.09
N LYS A 62 -38.19 -3.22 -7.27
CA LYS A 62 -37.02 -3.69 -8.03
C LYS A 62 -35.71 -3.57 -7.27
N ALA A 63 -35.52 -2.49 -6.49
CA ALA A 63 -34.31 -2.30 -5.69
C ALA A 63 -34.16 -3.38 -4.61
N ARG A 64 -35.27 -3.71 -3.92
CA ARG A 64 -35.32 -4.80 -2.94
C ARG A 64 -35.01 -6.15 -3.57
N ASP A 65 -35.59 -6.42 -4.73
CA ASP A 65 -35.38 -7.69 -5.44
C ASP A 65 -33.94 -7.80 -5.97
N SER A 66 -33.35 -6.70 -6.45
CA SER A 66 -31.95 -6.61 -6.83
C SER A 66 -31.02 -6.86 -5.64
N PHE A 67 -31.29 -6.25 -4.48
CA PHE A 67 -30.53 -6.49 -3.25
C PHE A 67 -30.58 -7.96 -2.83
N ALA A 68 -31.76 -8.56 -2.81
CA ALA A 68 -31.91 -9.96 -2.44
C ALA A 68 -31.18 -10.89 -3.40
N GLN A 69 -31.19 -10.58 -4.71
CA GLN A 69 -30.45 -11.35 -5.70
C GLN A 69 -28.93 -11.20 -5.51
N HIS A 70 -28.45 -9.97 -5.30
CA HIS A 70 -27.05 -9.67 -5.08
C HIS A 70 -26.52 -10.36 -3.80
N GLN A 71 -27.23 -10.20 -2.69
CA GLN A 71 -26.94 -10.87 -1.43
C GLN A 71 -26.88 -12.39 -1.58
N GLY A 72 -27.82 -13.00 -2.31
CA GLY A 72 -27.79 -14.44 -2.58
C GLY A 72 -26.52 -14.89 -3.32
N LYS A 73 -26.00 -14.05 -4.23
CA LYS A 73 -24.72 -14.33 -4.90
C LYS A 73 -23.54 -14.19 -3.95
N VAL A 74 -23.49 -13.13 -3.12
CA VAL A 74 -22.41 -12.92 -2.12
C VAL A 74 -22.31 -14.13 -1.21
N ILE A 75 -23.42 -14.58 -0.62
CA ILE A 75 -23.44 -15.75 0.26
C ILE A 75 -22.99 -17.01 -0.48
N THR A 76 -23.48 -17.23 -1.71
CA THR A 76 -23.06 -18.38 -2.52
C THR A 76 -21.55 -18.39 -2.76
N SER A 77 -20.96 -17.23 -3.01
CA SER A 77 -19.52 -17.09 -3.18
C SER A 77 -18.73 -17.28 -1.88
N LEU A 78 -19.22 -16.77 -0.75
CA LEU A 78 -18.61 -16.99 0.58
C LEU A 78 -18.63 -18.48 0.98
N ASP A 79 -19.73 -19.17 0.71
CA ASP A 79 -19.86 -20.62 0.89
C ASP A 79 -18.89 -21.39 -0.03
N GLY A 80 -18.76 -20.93 -1.28
CA GLY A 80 -17.80 -21.45 -2.25
C GLY A 80 -16.35 -21.30 -1.77
N ALA A 81 -15.98 -20.09 -1.31
CA ALA A 81 -14.68 -19.78 -0.75
C ALA A 81 -14.37 -20.64 0.49
N SER A 82 -15.35 -20.80 1.40
CA SER A 82 -15.22 -21.68 2.57
C SER A 82 -14.94 -23.13 2.16
N THR A 83 -15.73 -23.65 1.21
CA THR A 83 -15.55 -25.01 0.65
C THR A 83 -14.17 -25.20 0.02
N SER A 84 -13.69 -24.21 -0.72
CA SER A 84 -12.37 -24.23 -1.36
C SER A 84 -11.25 -24.20 -0.32
N ALA A 85 -11.37 -23.37 0.72
CA ALA A 85 -10.42 -23.30 1.83
C ALA A 85 -10.33 -24.63 2.59
N GLU A 86 -11.46 -25.31 2.83
CA GLU A 86 -11.48 -26.62 3.49
C GLU A 86 -10.82 -27.72 2.65
N LYS A 87 -11.08 -27.75 1.34
CA LYS A 87 -10.43 -28.69 0.40
C LYS A 87 -8.92 -28.47 0.37
N LEU A 88 -8.49 -27.22 0.34
CA LEU A 88 -7.09 -26.83 0.36
C LEU A 88 -6.40 -27.29 1.64
N ALA A 89 -6.98 -26.95 2.80
CA ALA A 89 -6.48 -27.41 4.10
C ALA A 89 -6.37 -28.94 4.17
N GLY A 90 -7.40 -29.67 3.73
CA GLY A 90 -7.36 -31.14 3.70
C GLY A 90 -6.28 -31.71 2.77
N THR A 91 -5.95 -31.00 1.69
CA THR A 91 -4.86 -31.39 0.79
C THR A 91 -3.50 -31.17 1.44
N LEU A 92 -3.30 -30.02 2.09
CA LEU A 92 -2.09 -29.69 2.86
C LEU A 92 -1.86 -30.68 4.02
N ASP A 93 -2.90 -31.03 4.78
CA ASP A 93 -2.84 -32.08 5.81
C ASP A 93 -2.34 -33.41 5.22
N GLY A 94 -2.90 -33.79 4.05
CA GLY A 94 -2.49 -34.99 3.34
C GLY A 94 -1.04 -34.98 2.85
N VAL A 95 -0.50 -33.81 2.49
CA VAL A 95 0.92 -33.63 2.12
C VAL A 95 1.82 -33.78 3.34
N ALA A 96 1.48 -33.12 4.46
CA ALA A 96 2.20 -33.25 5.72
C ALA A 96 2.26 -34.72 6.19
N ASP A 97 1.15 -35.45 6.07
CA ASP A 97 1.07 -36.88 6.39
C ASP A 97 1.94 -37.76 5.47
N LEU A 98 2.01 -37.46 4.17
CA LEU A 98 2.90 -38.17 3.25
C LEU A 98 4.36 -37.97 3.65
N LEU A 99 4.76 -36.71 3.87
CA LEU A 99 6.14 -36.38 4.24
C LEU A 99 6.56 -37.10 5.53
N ARG A 100 5.70 -37.12 6.56
CA ARG A 100 5.99 -37.88 7.79
C ARG A 100 6.10 -39.38 7.58
N ARG A 101 5.16 -39.97 6.83
CA ARG A 101 5.15 -41.41 6.57
C ARG A 101 6.41 -41.84 5.82
N TYR A 102 6.80 -41.11 4.79
CA TYR A 102 7.98 -41.45 4.00
C TYR A 102 9.29 -41.13 4.75
N GLN A 103 9.37 -40.05 5.54
CA GLN A 103 10.52 -39.84 6.42
C GLN A 103 10.68 -41.02 7.41
N SER A 104 9.59 -41.46 8.05
CA SER A 104 9.62 -42.59 8.98
C SER A 104 10.02 -43.92 8.30
N ALA A 105 9.59 -44.13 7.05
CA ALA A 105 10.01 -45.29 6.26
C ALA A 105 11.51 -45.24 5.93
N LEU A 106 12.03 -44.07 5.55
CA LEU A 106 13.46 -43.84 5.30
C LEU A 106 14.29 -44.02 6.58
N ASP A 107 13.83 -43.50 7.72
CA ASP A 107 14.49 -43.69 9.01
C ASP A 107 14.59 -45.17 9.38
N THR A 108 13.52 -45.92 9.16
CA THR A 108 13.47 -47.37 9.39
C THR A 108 14.47 -48.12 8.50
N ASP A 109 14.55 -47.75 7.22
CA ASP A 109 15.49 -48.33 6.25
C ASP A 109 16.95 -48.02 6.63
N ARG A 110 17.23 -46.76 7.01
CA ARG A 110 18.52 -46.30 7.53
C ARG A 110 18.95 -47.05 8.77
N GLU A 111 18.06 -47.18 9.76
CA GLU A 111 18.33 -47.94 10.99
C GLU A 111 18.66 -49.40 10.70
N ARG A 112 17.91 -50.02 9.78
CA ARG A 112 18.10 -51.42 9.41
C ARG A 112 19.48 -51.62 8.78
N ILE A 113 19.90 -50.76 7.86
CA ILE A 113 21.22 -50.91 7.22
C ILE A 113 22.36 -50.59 8.18
N MET A 114 22.22 -49.61 9.07
CA MET A 114 23.22 -49.32 10.11
C MET A 114 23.39 -50.47 11.11
N LYS A 115 22.32 -51.23 11.41
CA LYS A 115 22.40 -52.45 12.22
C LYS A 115 23.07 -53.61 11.46
N ALA A 116 22.81 -53.74 10.15
CA ALA A 116 23.38 -54.81 9.31
C ALA A 116 24.88 -54.60 8.99
N VAL A 117 25.31 -53.34 8.88
CA VAL A 117 26.70 -52.94 8.65
C VAL A 117 27.15 -51.97 9.74
N PRO A 118 27.61 -52.46 10.91
CA PRO A 118 27.88 -51.62 12.09
C PRO A 118 29.15 -50.78 11.98
N SER A 119 30.03 -51.06 11.00
CA SER A 119 31.24 -50.26 10.75
C SER A 119 30.91 -49.18 9.72
N TRP A 120 30.62 -47.98 10.19
CA TRP A 120 30.34 -46.82 9.35
C TRP A 120 30.85 -45.53 9.97
N ARG A 121 31.04 -44.50 9.14
CA ARG A 121 31.29 -43.11 9.57
C ARG A 121 30.34 -42.17 8.83
N SER A 122 29.91 -41.11 9.48
CA SER A 122 29.02 -40.09 8.90
C SER A 122 29.72 -38.74 8.80
N GLY A 123 29.49 -38.07 7.67
CA GLY A 123 29.88 -36.69 7.34
C GLY A 123 28.91 -36.20 6.26
N GLY A 124 29.40 -35.47 5.24
CA GLY A 124 28.59 -35.19 4.04
C GLY A 124 28.15 -36.43 3.24
N GLU A 125 28.81 -37.57 3.47
CA GLU A 125 28.40 -38.89 2.97
C GLU A 125 28.40 -39.90 4.13
N ILE A 126 27.57 -40.94 4.04
CA ILE A 126 27.66 -42.14 4.88
C ILE A 126 28.60 -43.13 4.20
N VAL A 127 29.69 -43.48 4.89
CA VAL A 127 30.67 -44.46 4.40
C VAL A 127 30.50 -45.77 5.15
N PHE A 128 29.95 -46.79 4.49
CA PHE A 128 29.80 -48.14 5.01
C PHE A 128 31.04 -48.99 4.71
N ARG A 129 31.62 -49.59 5.76
CA ARG A 129 32.73 -50.55 5.64
C ARG A 129 32.19 -51.97 5.79
N TRP A 130 32.26 -52.75 4.72
CA TRP A 130 31.71 -54.11 4.68
C TRP A 130 32.79 -55.19 4.84
N ASN A 131 32.44 -56.26 5.55
CA ASN A 131 33.34 -57.38 5.83
C ASN A 131 32.98 -58.64 5.02
N THR A 132 31.74 -58.72 4.53
CA THR A 132 31.25 -59.85 3.71
C THR A 132 30.51 -59.35 2.46
N PRO A 133 30.45 -60.15 1.37
CA PRO A 133 29.69 -59.80 0.17
C PRO A 133 28.22 -59.50 0.45
N GLU A 134 27.60 -60.19 1.41
CA GLU A 134 26.21 -60.00 1.81
C GLU A 134 25.98 -58.60 2.40
N GLN A 135 26.95 -58.06 3.14
CA GLN A 135 26.91 -56.70 3.65
C GLN A 135 27.03 -55.66 2.54
N ALA A 136 27.87 -55.92 1.52
CA ALA A 136 27.98 -55.04 0.36
C ALA A 136 26.66 -54.99 -0.44
N THR A 137 26.05 -56.15 -0.66
CA THR A 137 24.72 -56.25 -1.29
C THR A 137 23.65 -55.53 -0.48
N ALA A 138 23.63 -55.70 0.85
CA ALA A 138 22.66 -55.04 1.72
C ALA A 138 22.70 -53.51 1.65
N VAL A 139 23.89 -52.90 1.53
CA VAL A 139 24.02 -51.44 1.37
C VAL A 139 23.45 -50.98 0.03
N GLY A 140 23.74 -51.72 -1.05
CA GLY A 140 23.20 -51.43 -2.37
C GLY A 140 21.68 -51.57 -2.44
N ASP A 141 21.14 -52.63 -1.82
CA ASP A 141 19.69 -52.87 -1.76
C ASP A 141 18.97 -51.79 -0.94
N ALA A 142 19.53 -51.37 0.20
CA ALA A 142 18.97 -50.28 1.02
C ALA A 142 18.97 -48.95 0.25
N ALA A 143 20.08 -48.60 -0.41
CA ALA A 143 20.14 -47.40 -1.23
C ALA A 143 19.11 -47.40 -2.38
N ASN A 144 18.92 -48.55 -3.04
CA ASN A 144 17.90 -48.69 -4.09
C ASN A 144 16.47 -48.59 -3.53
N HIS A 145 16.21 -49.18 -2.36
CA HIS A 145 14.90 -49.10 -1.70
C HIS A 145 14.58 -47.66 -1.26
N ALA A 146 15.54 -46.94 -0.67
CA ALA A 146 15.36 -45.53 -0.32
C ALA A 146 15.07 -44.65 -1.55
N ARG A 147 15.73 -44.89 -2.70
CA ARG A 147 15.40 -44.22 -3.98
C ARG A 147 13.99 -44.56 -4.47
N ALA A 148 13.54 -45.80 -4.29
CA ALA A 148 12.17 -46.18 -4.64
C ALA A 148 11.15 -45.45 -3.77
N LEU A 149 11.38 -45.40 -2.45
CA LEU A 149 10.53 -44.64 -1.51
C LEU A 149 10.46 -43.15 -1.86
N ARG A 150 11.59 -42.52 -2.23
CA ARG A 150 11.63 -41.14 -2.74
C ARG A 150 10.75 -40.96 -3.97
N LYS A 151 10.87 -41.88 -4.94
CA LYS A 151 10.08 -41.83 -6.17
C LYS A 151 8.58 -42.03 -5.90
N GLU A 152 8.23 -42.93 -5.00
CA GLU A 152 6.84 -43.15 -4.57
C GLU A 152 6.26 -41.93 -3.84
N LEU A 153 7.08 -41.25 -3.02
CA LEU A 153 6.73 -39.97 -2.41
C LEU A 153 6.48 -38.91 -3.49
N ASP A 154 7.37 -38.74 -4.46
CA ASP A 154 7.21 -37.76 -5.55
C ASP A 154 5.92 -38.02 -6.34
N ASP A 155 5.64 -39.27 -6.70
CA ASP A 155 4.41 -39.64 -7.41
C ASP A 155 3.17 -39.34 -6.55
N ALA A 156 3.21 -39.61 -5.24
CA ALA A 156 2.12 -39.35 -4.32
C ALA A 156 1.88 -37.85 -4.06
N LEU A 157 2.96 -37.06 -3.96
CA LEU A 157 2.89 -35.61 -3.84
C LEU A 157 2.31 -35.00 -5.10
N ASN A 158 2.79 -35.39 -6.29
CA ASN A 158 2.25 -34.94 -7.57
C ASN A 158 0.75 -35.23 -7.70
N ALA A 159 0.31 -36.43 -7.33
CA ALA A 159 -1.10 -36.81 -7.36
C ALA A 159 -1.98 -36.00 -6.37
N LYS A 160 -1.43 -35.58 -5.22
CA LYS A 160 -2.15 -34.70 -4.29
C LYS A 160 -2.19 -33.25 -4.78
N LEU A 161 -1.07 -32.74 -5.26
CA LEU A 161 -0.94 -31.36 -5.73
C LEU A 161 -1.71 -31.11 -7.03
N SER A 162 -1.96 -32.13 -7.87
CA SER A 162 -2.82 -31.96 -9.05
C SER A 162 -4.27 -31.56 -8.76
N GLY A 163 -4.71 -31.64 -7.50
CA GLY A 163 -6.01 -31.15 -7.03
C GLY A 163 -6.01 -29.70 -6.58
N PHE A 164 -4.86 -29.03 -6.52
CA PHE A 164 -4.79 -27.58 -6.31
C PHE A 164 -5.22 -26.87 -7.59
N ALA A 165 -6.47 -26.41 -7.62
CA ALA A 165 -6.95 -25.50 -8.64
C ALA A 165 -7.26 -24.15 -8.00
N THR A 166 -6.65 -23.09 -8.54
CA THR A 166 -7.00 -21.71 -8.17
C THR A 166 -8.27 -21.25 -8.87
N ALA A 167 -8.71 -21.95 -9.92
CA ALA A 167 -9.83 -21.55 -10.78
C ALA A 167 -11.11 -21.17 -10.02
N ASP A 168 -11.45 -21.86 -8.92
CA ASP A 168 -12.63 -21.52 -8.10
C ASP A 168 -12.45 -20.19 -7.35
N TRP A 169 -11.23 -19.92 -6.87
CA TRP A 169 -10.85 -18.65 -6.25
C TRP A 169 -10.76 -17.53 -7.28
N ASP A 170 -10.09 -17.79 -8.41
CA ASP A 170 -9.93 -16.83 -9.51
C ASP A 170 -11.29 -16.42 -10.04
N ALA A 171 -12.23 -17.36 -10.20
CA ALA A 171 -13.59 -17.06 -10.64
C ALA A 171 -14.37 -16.23 -9.62
N THR A 172 -14.22 -16.54 -8.32
CA THR A 172 -14.86 -15.78 -7.25
C THR A 172 -14.29 -14.35 -7.20
N SER A 173 -12.97 -14.22 -7.21
CA SER A 173 -12.26 -12.93 -7.24
C SER A 173 -12.69 -12.11 -8.44
N THR A 174 -12.58 -12.66 -9.66
CA THR A 174 -12.99 -11.99 -10.90
C THR A 174 -14.43 -11.48 -10.85
N GLN A 175 -15.36 -12.27 -10.29
CA GLN A 175 -16.75 -11.86 -10.18
C GLN A 175 -16.88 -10.62 -9.28
N TRP A 176 -16.27 -10.64 -8.09
CA TRP A 176 -16.43 -9.54 -7.12
C TRP A 176 -15.60 -8.32 -7.46
N LEU A 177 -14.44 -8.50 -8.09
CA LEU A 177 -13.67 -7.41 -8.69
C LEU A 177 -14.52 -6.62 -9.68
N SER A 178 -15.16 -7.32 -10.62
CA SER A 178 -16.02 -6.67 -11.61
C SER A 178 -17.27 -5.99 -11.02
N VAL A 179 -17.71 -6.41 -9.83
CA VAL A 179 -18.78 -5.75 -9.07
C VAL A 179 -18.26 -4.48 -8.42
N ALA A 180 -17.08 -4.53 -7.80
CA ALA A 180 -16.42 -3.39 -7.20
C ALA A 180 -16.05 -2.33 -8.25
N ASP A 181 -15.61 -2.74 -9.44
CA ASP A 181 -15.43 -1.88 -10.63
C ASP A 181 -16.73 -1.26 -11.16
N GLY A 182 -17.89 -1.65 -10.62
CA GLY A 182 -19.21 -1.21 -11.11
C GLY A 182 -19.62 -1.81 -12.46
N THR A 183 -18.86 -2.74 -13.02
CA THR A 183 -19.06 -3.26 -14.39
C THR A 183 -20.04 -4.43 -14.47
N THR A 184 -20.24 -5.17 -13.36
CA THR A 184 -21.07 -6.38 -13.35
C THR A 184 -21.99 -6.43 -12.13
N ASP A 185 -23.24 -6.87 -12.32
CA ASP A 185 -24.27 -6.92 -11.28
C ASP A 185 -24.54 -5.59 -10.56
N PRO A 186 -24.74 -4.47 -11.30
CA PRO A 186 -24.99 -3.17 -10.68
C PRO A 186 -26.23 -3.28 -9.82
N PHE A 187 -26.09 -2.82 -8.58
CA PHE A 187 -27.19 -2.78 -7.65
C PHE A 187 -28.28 -1.87 -8.22
N THR A 188 -29.52 -2.37 -8.38
CA THR A 188 -30.61 -1.49 -8.80
C THR A 188 -30.93 -0.55 -7.65
N LEU A 189 -30.37 0.65 -7.70
CA LEU A 189 -30.67 1.71 -6.76
C LEU A 189 -32.09 2.25 -7.00
N PRO A 190 -32.75 2.82 -5.98
CA PRO A 190 -33.92 3.65 -6.18
C PRO A 190 -33.60 4.71 -7.23
N ALA A 191 -34.51 4.92 -8.20
CA ALA A 191 -34.30 5.88 -9.27
C ALA A 191 -33.94 7.26 -8.70
N GLU A 192 -32.89 7.86 -9.26
CA GLU A 192 -32.46 9.19 -8.89
C GLU A 192 -33.56 10.22 -9.18
N ALA A 193 -33.54 11.29 -8.41
CA ALA A 193 -34.49 12.36 -8.56
C ALA A 193 -34.25 13.09 -9.88
N THR A 194 -35.07 12.81 -10.89
CA THR A 194 -34.92 13.42 -12.23
C THR A 194 -35.27 14.92 -12.27
N ASN A 195 -35.64 15.55 -11.15
CA ASN A 195 -36.03 16.96 -11.04
C ASN A 195 -35.66 17.52 -9.65
N GLY A 196 -34.37 17.75 -9.42
CA GLY A 196 -33.84 18.33 -8.19
C GLY A 196 -33.86 17.39 -6.99
N VAL A 197 -33.64 17.93 -5.79
CA VAL A 197 -33.43 17.16 -4.56
C VAL A 197 -34.66 16.37 -4.13
N SER A 198 -34.49 15.08 -3.85
CA SER A 198 -35.49 14.27 -3.14
C SER A 198 -35.04 13.93 -1.73
N VAL A 199 -35.98 13.98 -0.78
CA VAL A 199 -35.72 13.68 0.64
C VAL A 199 -36.67 12.59 1.09
N LEU A 200 -36.10 11.50 1.59
CA LEU A 200 -36.83 10.37 2.16
C LEU A 200 -36.53 10.29 3.66
N MET A 201 -37.57 10.12 4.48
CA MET A 201 -37.39 9.80 5.91
C MET A 201 -37.60 8.30 6.10
N VAL A 202 -36.56 7.60 6.57
CA VAL A 202 -36.60 6.15 6.89
C VAL A 202 -36.24 5.99 8.35
N ASP A 203 -37.16 5.51 9.19
CA ASP A 203 -36.93 5.25 10.62
C ASP A 203 -36.28 6.42 11.40
N GLY A 204 -36.56 7.66 10.99
CA GLY A 204 -36.01 8.87 11.62
C GLY A 204 -34.70 9.38 11.02
N GLN A 205 -34.11 8.66 10.07
CA GLN A 205 -32.98 9.09 9.25
C GLN A 205 -33.46 9.83 8.00
N ALA A 206 -32.78 10.92 7.65
CA ALA A 206 -33.01 11.63 6.42
C ALA A 206 -32.06 11.11 5.33
N VAL A 207 -32.61 10.62 4.23
CA VAL A 207 -31.86 10.26 3.02
C VAL A 207 -32.12 11.35 1.98
N VAL A 208 -31.09 12.12 1.65
CA VAL A 208 -31.12 13.19 0.67
C VAL A 208 -30.47 12.69 -0.61
N ASN A 209 -31.23 12.55 -1.68
CA ASN A 209 -30.72 12.23 -3.00
C ASN A 209 -30.72 13.52 -3.84
N THR A 210 -29.56 13.91 -4.32
CA THR A 210 -29.33 15.24 -4.91
C THR A 210 -29.75 15.30 -6.37
N GLY A 211 -29.55 14.21 -7.11
CA GLY A 211 -30.12 14.01 -8.43
C GLY A 211 -29.12 13.41 -9.39
N THR A 212 -29.01 14.02 -10.57
CA THR A 212 -28.06 13.68 -11.64
C THR A 212 -27.29 14.95 -12.01
N GLY A 213 -26.03 14.79 -12.40
CA GLY A 213 -25.10 15.87 -12.74
C GLY A 213 -24.48 16.50 -11.50
N ASP A 214 -23.43 17.28 -11.72
CA ASP A 214 -22.60 17.87 -10.67
C ASP A 214 -23.41 18.69 -9.64
N ASP A 215 -23.44 18.18 -8.41
CA ASP A 215 -24.16 18.70 -7.26
C ASP A 215 -23.19 19.26 -6.20
N ASN A 216 -23.55 20.40 -5.62
CA ASN A 216 -22.81 20.98 -4.49
C ASN A 216 -23.67 20.92 -3.22
N VAL A 217 -23.22 20.12 -2.25
CA VAL A 217 -23.90 19.84 -0.99
C VAL A 217 -23.09 20.40 0.18
N LYS A 218 -23.77 21.14 1.06
CA LYS A 218 -23.20 21.61 2.32
C LYS A 218 -24.10 21.24 3.49
N VAL A 219 -23.56 20.54 4.48
CA VAL A 219 -24.30 20.12 5.67
C VAL A 219 -23.83 20.92 6.89
N THR A 220 -24.74 21.60 7.57
CA THR A 220 -24.42 22.48 8.72
C THR A 220 -25.43 22.31 9.86
N VAL A 221 -25.11 22.87 11.03
CA VAL A 221 -26.04 22.99 12.15
C VAL A 221 -26.43 24.45 12.35
N ASP A 222 -27.73 24.73 12.46
CA ASP A 222 -28.21 26.05 12.88
C ASP A 222 -27.78 26.32 14.34
N PRO A 223 -26.98 27.35 14.61
CA PRO A 223 -26.46 27.59 15.96
C PRO A 223 -27.53 28.04 16.97
N ALA A 224 -28.69 28.54 16.51
CA ALA A 224 -29.77 29.00 17.37
C ALA A 224 -30.77 27.89 17.69
N THR A 225 -31.05 27.01 16.72
CA THR A 225 -32.09 25.97 16.85
C THR A 225 -31.53 24.57 17.02
N GLY A 226 -30.26 24.35 16.67
CA GLY A 226 -29.63 23.03 16.60
C GLY A 226 -30.10 22.18 15.41
N GLN A 227 -30.91 22.74 14.51
CA GLN A 227 -31.40 22.00 13.34
C GLN A 227 -30.26 21.63 12.40
N VAL A 228 -30.32 20.42 11.84
CA VAL A 228 -29.41 20.03 10.76
C VAL A 228 -29.93 20.64 9.46
N ILE A 229 -29.07 21.30 8.72
CA ILE A 229 -29.37 21.96 7.44
C ILE A 229 -28.55 21.27 6.36
N VAL A 230 -29.23 20.70 5.37
CA VAL A 230 -28.61 20.21 4.14
C VAL A 230 -28.92 21.20 3.02
N GLU A 231 -27.91 21.88 2.50
CA GLU A 231 -28.01 22.80 1.37
C GLU A 231 -27.51 22.09 0.11
N VAL A 232 -28.35 21.94 -0.91
CA VAL A 232 -27.99 21.34 -2.20
C VAL A 232 -28.21 22.37 -3.29
N ASN A 233 -27.16 22.74 -4.02
CA ASN A 233 -27.20 23.76 -5.09
C ASN A 233 -27.89 25.07 -4.64
N GLY A 234 -27.67 25.48 -3.39
CA GLY A 234 -28.27 26.67 -2.77
C GLY A 234 -29.67 26.48 -2.16
N SER A 235 -30.28 25.30 -2.32
CA SER A 235 -31.61 24.98 -1.76
C SER A 235 -31.47 24.29 -0.40
N LYS A 236 -32.07 24.86 0.65
CA LYS A 236 -31.94 24.39 2.04
C LYS A 236 -33.06 23.46 2.48
N HIS A 237 -32.67 22.35 3.10
CA HIS A 237 -33.54 21.36 3.72
C HIS A 237 -33.23 21.29 5.22
N TYR A 238 -34.25 21.38 6.07
CA TYR A 238 -34.10 21.50 7.52
C TYR A 238 -34.62 20.25 8.21
N PHE A 239 -33.81 19.71 9.12
CA PHE A 239 -34.14 18.54 9.91
C PHE A 239 -34.06 18.86 11.41
N PRO A 240 -34.83 18.15 12.26
CA PRO A 240 -34.70 18.28 13.70
C PRO A 240 -33.26 18.06 14.20
N PRO A 241 -32.89 18.64 15.36
CA PRO A 241 -31.57 18.42 15.94
C PRO A 241 -31.25 16.93 16.13
N GLY A 242 -30.03 16.53 15.76
CA GLY A 242 -29.55 15.16 15.88
C GLY A 242 -30.16 14.17 14.87
N THR A 243 -30.81 14.65 13.81
CA THR A 243 -31.30 13.77 12.72
C THR A 243 -30.10 13.17 11.99
N PRO A 244 -29.97 11.83 11.91
CA PRO A 244 -28.96 11.20 11.06
C PRO A 244 -29.24 11.52 9.59
N VAL A 245 -28.22 11.87 8.84
CA VAL A 245 -28.33 12.24 7.42
C VAL A 245 -27.45 11.34 6.57
N THR A 246 -28.03 10.83 5.48
CA THR A 246 -27.31 10.20 4.38
C THR A 246 -27.48 11.05 3.14
N ILE A 247 -26.37 11.44 2.52
CA ILE A 247 -26.33 12.08 1.22
C ILE A 247 -26.06 11.02 0.16
N ARG A 248 -26.81 11.07 -0.94
CA ARG A 248 -26.62 10.26 -2.15
C ARG A 248 -26.45 11.21 -3.31
N ALA A 249 -25.21 11.40 -3.76
CA ALA A 249 -24.86 12.38 -4.77
C ALA A 249 -25.33 11.93 -6.16
N GLY A 250 -25.01 10.69 -6.54
CA GLY A 250 -25.56 10.05 -7.73
C GLY A 250 -24.57 10.10 -8.89
N ASP A 251 -25.05 10.30 -10.11
CA ASP A 251 -24.17 10.54 -11.26
C ASP A 251 -23.68 12.00 -11.28
N GLY A 252 -22.41 12.25 -11.57
CA GLY A 252 -21.86 13.60 -11.69
C GLY A 252 -20.52 13.72 -10.97
N ASN A 253 -19.84 14.85 -11.13
CA ASN A 253 -18.71 15.17 -10.27
C ASN A 253 -19.23 16.03 -9.12
N ASP A 254 -19.49 15.39 -7.98
CA ASP A 254 -20.22 15.99 -6.87
C ASP A 254 -19.28 16.51 -5.79
N HIS A 255 -19.69 17.56 -5.09
CA HIS A 255 -18.96 18.12 -3.95
C HIS A 255 -19.83 18.08 -2.71
N ILE A 256 -19.44 17.30 -1.69
CA ILE A 256 -20.14 17.20 -0.41
C ILE A 256 -19.22 17.71 0.69
N GLU A 257 -19.69 18.70 1.44
CA GLU A 257 -18.92 19.30 2.55
C GLU A 257 -19.71 19.36 3.85
N VAL A 258 -19.15 18.77 4.90
CA VAL A 258 -19.46 19.08 6.30
C VAL A 258 -18.35 20.01 6.80
N PRO A 259 -18.65 21.28 7.16
CA PRO A 259 -17.61 22.21 7.56
C PRO A 259 -16.94 21.80 8.88
N LYS A 260 -15.62 21.94 8.96
CA LYS A 260 -14.84 21.82 10.19
C LYS A 260 -15.47 22.59 11.36
N GLY A 261 -15.40 22.03 12.56
CA GLY A 261 -16.13 22.51 13.73
C GLY A 261 -17.56 21.95 13.85
N THR A 262 -18.03 21.19 12.85
CA THR A 262 -19.38 20.60 12.85
C THR A 262 -19.31 19.16 13.31
N ASN A 263 -19.69 18.91 14.56
CA ASN A 263 -19.79 17.55 15.11
C ASN A 263 -21.15 16.93 14.74
N LEU A 264 -21.23 16.40 13.52
CA LEU A 264 -22.37 15.64 12.99
C LEU A 264 -21.85 14.39 12.29
N SER A 265 -22.27 13.20 12.70
CA SER A 265 -22.04 11.98 11.93
C SER A 265 -22.91 11.93 10.68
N ILE A 266 -22.27 11.96 9.51
CA ILE A 266 -22.93 11.94 8.19
C ILE A 266 -22.49 10.72 7.40
N THR A 267 -23.43 10.08 6.68
CA THR A 267 -23.09 9.13 5.62
C THR A 267 -23.07 9.84 4.28
N MET A 268 -21.95 9.81 3.57
CA MET A 268 -21.79 10.39 2.23
C MET A 268 -21.57 9.26 1.23
N LEU A 269 -22.40 9.24 0.19
CA LEU A 269 -22.25 8.35 -0.95
C LEU A 269 -22.03 9.24 -2.17
N GLY A 270 -20.83 9.20 -2.75
CA GLY A 270 -20.45 9.93 -3.96
C GLY A 270 -21.30 9.44 -5.13
N GLY A 271 -20.93 8.31 -5.72
CA GLY A 271 -21.73 7.68 -6.76
C GLY A 271 -20.89 7.42 -7.99
N SER A 272 -21.27 7.99 -9.13
CA SER A 272 -20.50 7.86 -10.37
C SER A 272 -19.89 9.19 -10.74
N GLY A 273 -18.57 9.26 -10.90
CA GLY A 273 -17.87 10.47 -11.33
C GLY A 273 -16.67 10.74 -10.43
N SER A 274 -15.99 11.86 -10.63
CA SER A 274 -14.89 12.25 -9.75
C SER A 274 -15.43 13.18 -8.66
N ASP A 275 -15.68 12.63 -7.49
CA ASP A 275 -16.34 13.32 -6.38
C ASP A 275 -15.33 13.91 -5.39
N GLU A 276 -15.74 14.98 -4.70
CA GLU A 276 -15.00 15.57 -3.59
C GLU A 276 -15.86 15.49 -2.31
N LEU A 277 -15.44 14.62 -1.37
CA LEU A 277 -16.18 14.30 -0.16
C LEU A 277 -15.38 14.77 1.06
N ARG A 278 -15.96 15.67 1.87
CA ARG A 278 -15.30 16.29 3.04
C ARG A 278 -16.15 16.16 4.30
N GLY A 279 -15.66 15.41 5.28
CA GLY A 279 -16.25 15.34 6.62
C GLY A 279 -15.84 16.47 7.55
N GLY A 280 -16.47 16.47 8.73
CA GLY A 280 -16.45 17.52 9.74
C GLY A 280 -15.63 17.12 10.95
N ASP A 281 -16.20 17.30 12.14
CA ASP A 281 -15.61 16.84 13.42
C ASP A 281 -16.38 15.62 13.99
N GLY A 282 -17.24 15.01 13.18
CA GLY A 282 -18.08 13.88 13.55
C GLY A 282 -17.44 12.57 13.13
N ASN A 283 -18.05 11.44 13.51
CA ASN A 283 -17.65 10.15 12.97
C ASN A 283 -18.46 9.91 11.69
N GLU A 284 -17.83 10.08 10.54
CA GLU A 284 -18.40 9.99 9.22
C GLU A 284 -18.34 8.56 8.65
N THR A 285 -19.21 8.30 7.67
CA THR A 285 -19.10 7.13 6.80
C THR A 285 -19.10 7.65 5.37
N ILE A 286 -17.95 7.62 4.72
CA ILE A 286 -17.73 8.16 3.38
C ILE A 286 -17.46 7.00 2.43
N ILE A 287 -18.24 6.94 1.34
CA ILE A 287 -18.10 5.93 0.29
C ILE A 287 -18.08 6.66 -1.06
N GLY A 288 -16.94 6.69 -1.74
CA GLY A 288 -16.76 7.35 -3.04
C GLY A 288 -17.53 6.64 -4.15
N LEU A 289 -17.36 5.31 -4.21
CA LEU A 289 -17.93 4.37 -5.18
C LEU A 289 -17.15 4.33 -6.50
N HIS A 290 -17.50 5.13 -7.52
CA HIS A 290 -16.92 4.99 -8.86
C HIS A 290 -16.37 6.30 -9.39
N GLY A 291 -15.14 6.25 -9.90
CA GLY A 291 -14.43 7.37 -10.51
C GLY A 291 -13.26 7.81 -9.64
N ASP A 292 -12.47 8.76 -10.12
CA ASP A 292 -11.28 9.22 -9.39
C ASP A 292 -11.71 10.22 -8.32
N ASP A 293 -11.84 9.77 -7.08
CA ASP A 293 -12.43 10.50 -5.97
C ASP A 293 -11.40 11.19 -5.07
N LYS A 294 -11.84 12.25 -4.38
CA LYS A 294 -11.10 12.93 -3.31
C LYS A 294 -11.87 12.89 -2.01
N VAL A 295 -11.38 12.09 -1.08
CA VAL A 295 -11.99 11.89 0.23
C VAL A 295 -11.13 12.53 1.31
N TYR A 296 -11.75 13.39 2.12
CA TYR A 296 -11.18 13.99 3.32
C TYR A 296 -12.09 13.63 4.49
N ALA A 297 -11.69 12.67 5.33
CA ALA A 297 -12.59 12.08 6.32
C ALA A 297 -12.97 13.07 7.42
N GLY A 298 -12.00 13.83 7.92
CA GLY A 298 -12.24 14.92 8.86
C GLY A 298 -11.62 14.62 10.22
N ALA A 299 -12.09 15.33 11.24
CA ALA A 299 -11.79 14.92 12.60
C ALA A 299 -12.90 13.97 13.09
N GLY A 300 -12.56 13.00 13.92
CA GLY A 300 -13.48 11.94 14.34
C GLY A 300 -12.88 10.57 14.02
N ASN A 301 -13.56 9.50 14.44
CA ASN A 301 -13.14 8.16 14.02
C ASN A 301 -14.02 7.74 12.85
N ASP A 302 -13.47 7.81 11.66
CA ASP A 302 -14.19 7.74 10.41
C ASP A 302 -14.07 6.38 9.73
N TYR A 303 -15.02 6.13 8.83
CA TYR A 303 -14.93 5.05 7.85
C TYR A 303 -14.91 5.67 6.46
N ALA A 304 -13.82 5.49 5.72
CA ALA A 304 -13.66 5.97 4.36
C ALA A 304 -13.34 4.80 3.41
N SER A 305 -14.09 4.70 2.32
CA SER A 305 -13.84 3.76 1.22
C SER A 305 -13.96 4.50 -0.09
N ALA A 306 -12.89 4.65 -0.85
CA ALA A 306 -12.93 5.44 -2.07
C ALA A 306 -13.61 4.68 -3.22
N GLY A 307 -13.26 3.42 -3.45
CA GLY A 307 -14.03 2.54 -4.33
C GLY A 307 -13.23 2.13 -5.55
N SER A 308 -13.65 2.51 -6.75
CA SER A 308 -12.95 2.20 -7.99
C SER A 308 -12.52 3.47 -8.69
N GLY A 309 -11.28 3.59 -9.10
CA GLY A 309 -10.74 4.81 -9.68
C GLY A 309 -9.33 5.04 -9.18
N ARG A 310 -8.70 6.14 -9.59
CA ARG A 310 -7.45 6.56 -8.98
C ARG A 310 -7.76 7.55 -7.86
N ASP A 311 -7.82 7.07 -6.64
CA ASP A 311 -8.41 7.82 -5.54
C ASP A 311 -7.37 8.52 -4.66
N TYR A 312 -7.80 9.62 -4.04
CA TYR A 312 -7.06 10.31 -2.99
C TYR A 312 -7.86 10.26 -1.69
N VAL A 313 -7.30 9.68 -0.64
CA VAL A 313 -7.94 9.61 0.69
C VAL A 313 -7.03 10.19 1.76
N ASP A 314 -7.62 11.05 2.60
CA ASP A 314 -6.97 11.76 3.70
C ASP A 314 -7.82 11.60 4.96
N GLY A 315 -7.40 10.74 5.89
CA GLY A 315 -8.09 10.43 7.16
C GLY A 315 -8.20 11.64 8.06
N GLN A 316 -7.10 12.39 8.20
CA GLN A 316 -6.98 13.56 9.08
C GLN A 316 -6.87 13.18 10.56
N GLY A 317 -7.94 13.25 11.34
CA GLY A 317 -7.80 13.24 12.79
C GLY A 317 -8.71 12.27 13.50
N GLY A 318 -8.18 11.18 14.03
CA GLY A 318 -8.87 10.20 14.86
C GLY A 318 -8.45 8.80 14.46
N ASP A 319 -9.04 7.78 15.08
CA ASP A 319 -8.69 6.40 14.70
C ASP A 319 -9.58 5.95 13.53
N ASP A 320 -9.06 6.04 12.31
CA ASP A 320 -9.82 5.87 11.07
C ASP A 320 -9.72 4.46 10.48
N ILE A 321 -10.70 4.12 9.64
CA ILE A 321 -10.66 2.94 8.78
C ILE A 321 -10.76 3.42 7.34
N ILE A 322 -9.67 3.23 6.58
CA ILE A 322 -9.49 3.75 5.23
C ILE A 322 -9.25 2.60 4.25
N SER A 323 -9.95 2.63 3.12
CA SER A 323 -9.75 1.73 1.99
C SER A 323 -9.68 2.53 0.68
N GLY A 324 -8.64 2.31 -0.12
CA GLY A 324 -8.54 2.84 -1.49
C GLY A 324 -9.53 2.12 -2.39
N GLY A 325 -9.31 0.82 -2.57
CA GLY A 325 -10.23 -0.05 -3.29
C GLY A 325 -9.58 -0.60 -4.55
N LEU A 326 -9.98 -0.12 -5.72
CA LEU A 326 -9.45 -0.55 -7.01
C LEU A 326 -8.83 0.63 -7.74
N GLY A 327 -7.58 0.49 -8.18
CA GLY A 327 -6.84 1.52 -8.90
C GLY A 327 -5.58 1.91 -8.13
N ASP A 328 -4.74 2.77 -8.72
CA ASP A 328 -3.46 3.16 -8.12
C ASP A 328 -3.67 4.34 -7.14
N ASP A 329 -4.03 4.04 -5.90
CA ASP A 329 -4.57 5.00 -4.94
C ASP A 329 -3.49 5.71 -4.08
N VAL A 330 -3.87 6.84 -3.48
CA VAL A 330 -3.03 7.62 -2.56
C VAL A 330 -3.75 7.83 -1.23
N LEU A 331 -3.25 7.23 -0.17
CA LEU A 331 -3.91 7.16 1.14
C LEU A 331 -3.00 7.73 2.24
N TYR A 332 -3.53 8.66 3.02
CA TYR A 332 -2.92 9.18 4.24
C TYR A 332 -3.84 8.91 5.44
N GLY A 333 -3.33 8.27 6.49
CA GLY A 333 -4.02 8.14 7.79
C GLY A 333 -3.99 9.45 8.58
N LEU A 334 -2.76 9.97 8.76
CA LEU A 334 -2.44 11.18 9.52
C LEU A 334 -2.39 10.96 11.03
N SER A 335 -3.33 11.49 11.79
CA SER A 335 -3.23 11.50 13.25
C SER A 335 -4.23 10.57 13.90
N GLY A 336 -3.74 9.58 14.65
CA GLY A 336 -4.58 8.57 15.30
C GLY A 336 -4.08 7.18 14.97
N ASN A 337 -4.73 6.14 15.49
CA ASN A 337 -4.32 4.75 15.21
C ASN A 337 -5.18 4.21 14.08
N ASP A 338 -4.68 4.34 12.86
CA ASP A 338 -5.43 4.11 11.66
C ASP A 338 -5.35 2.68 11.16
N LYS A 339 -6.36 2.28 10.39
CA LYS A 339 -6.37 1.04 9.62
C LYS A 339 -6.50 1.38 8.16
N ILE A 340 -5.44 1.19 7.42
CA ILE A 340 -5.34 1.61 6.03
C ILE A 340 -5.16 0.37 5.15
N SER A 341 -5.95 0.27 4.08
CA SER A 341 -5.81 -0.77 3.06
C SER A 341 -5.78 -0.11 1.69
N GLY A 342 -4.73 -0.35 0.89
CA GLY A 342 -4.63 0.16 -0.49
C GLY A 342 -5.68 -0.51 -1.36
N GLY A 343 -5.58 -1.83 -1.51
CA GLY A 343 -6.57 -2.62 -2.23
C GLY A 343 -5.95 -3.32 -3.43
N GLU A 344 -6.51 -3.17 -4.62
CA GLU A 344 -5.88 -3.60 -5.87
C GLU A 344 -5.31 -2.38 -6.61
N GLY A 345 -4.06 -2.46 -7.06
CA GLY A 345 -3.38 -1.35 -7.71
C GLY A 345 -1.99 -1.17 -7.13
N ASN A 346 -1.20 -0.25 -7.69
CA ASN A 346 0.08 0.14 -7.11
C ASN A 346 -0.17 1.38 -6.26
N ASP A 347 -0.33 1.16 -4.96
CA ASP A 347 -0.82 2.16 -4.04
C ASP A 347 0.33 2.91 -3.34
N TYR A 348 0.05 4.15 -2.92
CA TYR A 348 0.88 4.90 -1.99
C TYR A 348 0.14 5.06 -0.66
N LEU A 349 0.71 4.54 0.43
CA LEU A 349 0.08 4.52 1.74
C LEU A 349 1.01 5.10 2.79
N GLU A 350 0.49 6.02 3.60
CA GLU A 350 1.22 6.68 4.70
C GLU A 350 0.37 6.68 5.97
N GLY A 351 0.82 5.96 7.02
CA GLY A 351 0.20 5.96 8.35
C GLY A 351 0.36 7.30 9.07
N ALA A 352 1.59 7.83 9.02
CA ALA A 352 2.03 9.09 9.61
C ALA A 352 2.21 9.09 11.13
N THR A 353 1.20 9.34 11.95
CA THR A 353 1.39 9.41 13.42
C THR A 353 0.35 8.61 14.17
N GLY A 354 0.81 7.59 14.91
CA GLY A 354 -0.01 6.73 15.74
C GLY A 354 0.46 5.29 15.61
N ASP A 355 -0.11 4.36 16.39
CA ASP A 355 0.20 2.94 16.22
C ASP A 355 -0.68 2.37 15.08
N ASP A 356 -0.22 2.49 13.84
CA ASP A 356 -1.03 2.23 12.65
C ASP A 356 -1.01 0.76 12.20
N VAL A 357 -2.04 0.37 11.43
CA VAL A 357 -2.10 -0.89 10.70
C VAL A 357 -2.27 -0.60 9.21
N VAL A 358 -1.22 -0.81 8.44
CA VAL A 358 -1.19 -0.47 7.02
C VAL A 358 -1.00 -1.74 6.17
N HIS A 359 -1.91 -1.97 5.25
CA HIS A 359 -1.87 -3.08 4.30
C HIS A 359 -1.83 -2.55 2.86
N GLY A 360 -0.75 -2.85 2.11
CA GLY A 360 -0.63 -2.45 0.71
C GLY A 360 -1.75 -3.07 -0.12
N GLY A 361 -1.74 -4.40 -0.21
CA GLY A 361 -2.80 -5.15 -0.87
C GLY A 361 -2.26 -5.92 -2.04
N ALA A 362 -2.77 -5.68 -3.24
CA ALA A 362 -2.35 -6.36 -4.46
C ALA A 362 -1.81 -5.38 -5.48
N GLY A 363 -0.54 -5.49 -5.81
CA GLY A 363 0.18 -4.62 -6.73
C GLY A 363 1.54 -4.30 -6.14
N ASN A 364 2.29 -3.38 -6.75
CA ASN A 364 3.60 -3.00 -6.22
C ASN A 364 3.43 -1.73 -5.38
N ASP A 365 3.28 -1.91 -4.07
CA ASP A 365 2.87 -0.83 -3.19
C ASP A 365 4.06 -0.10 -2.54
N ILE A 366 3.87 1.19 -2.28
CA ILE A 366 4.76 2.02 -1.44
C ILE A 366 4.05 2.24 -0.11
N VAL A 367 4.62 1.67 0.96
CA VAL A 367 3.99 1.69 2.29
C VAL A 367 4.90 2.35 3.30
N SER A 368 4.42 3.36 4.03
CA SER A 368 5.12 4.01 5.14
C SER A 368 4.28 3.90 6.42
N GLY A 369 4.87 3.41 7.51
CA GLY A 369 4.25 3.43 8.85
C GLY A 369 4.25 4.83 9.43
N GLY A 370 5.41 5.50 9.37
CA GLY A 370 5.56 6.88 9.79
C GLY A 370 6.19 6.96 11.17
N ARG A 371 5.43 7.30 12.20
CA ARG A 371 5.90 7.44 13.58
C ARG A 371 5.03 6.62 14.52
N ASP A 372 5.64 6.18 15.61
CA ASP A 372 5.10 5.30 16.65
C ASP A 372 5.19 3.82 16.22
N ASN A 373 4.41 2.89 16.78
CA ASN A 373 4.68 1.46 16.55
C ASN A 373 3.71 0.86 15.54
N ASP A 374 4.19 0.66 14.32
CA ASP A 374 3.32 0.33 13.20
C ASP A 374 3.31 -1.17 12.88
N GLN A 375 2.20 -1.61 12.27
CA GLN A 375 2.07 -2.91 11.64
C GLN A 375 1.88 -2.74 10.14
N ILE A 376 2.90 -3.15 9.39
CA ILE A 376 2.97 -3.00 7.94
C ILE A 376 2.91 -4.40 7.29
N ASP A 377 1.98 -4.59 6.36
CA ASP A 377 1.91 -5.77 5.48
C ASP A 377 1.83 -5.34 4.02
N GLY A 378 2.90 -5.57 3.25
CA GLY A 378 2.95 -5.22 1.82
C GLY A 378 1.87 -5.90 1.00
N GLY A 379 1.53 -7.15 1.35
CA GLY A 379 0.54 -7.92 0.61
C GLY A 379 1.16 -8.74 -0.53
N THR A 380 0.68 -8.58 -1.76
CA THR A 380 1.17 -9.32 -2.92
C THR A 380 1.65 -8.38 -4.01
N GLY A 381 2.81 -8.67 -4.59
CA GLY A 381 3.48 -7.83 -5.57
C GLY A 381 4.83 -7.39 -5.03
N ASP A 382 5.61 -6.67 -5.83
CA ASP A 382 6.96 -6.26 -5.42
C ASP A 382 6.90 -4.95 -4.62
N ASP A 383 6.72 -5.05 -3.30
CA ASP A 383 6.44 -3.90 -2.42
C ASP A 383 7.69 -3.23 -1.85
N VAL A 384 7.58 -1.93 -1.54
CA VAL A 384 8.59 -1.17 -0.79
C VAL A 384 7.98 -0.58 0.47
N MET A 385 8.51 -1.01 1.62
CA MET A 385 7.99 -0.63 2.94
C MET A 385 9.03 0.19 3.73
N TYR A 386 8.58 1.27 4.34
CA TYR A 386 9.35 2.15 5.23
C TYR A 386 8.74 2.06 6.63
N GLY A 387 9.48 1.50 7.60
CA GLY A 387 9.02 1.39 8.99
C GLY A 387 8.79 2.77 9.61
N GLY A 388 9.82 3.61 9.54
CA GLY A 388 9.77 4.97 10.09
C GLY A 388 10.42 5.05 11.47
N LEU A 389 9.85 5.85 12.36
CA LEU A 389 10.30 6.01 13.75
C LEU A 389 9.46 5.18 14.69
N GLY A 390 10.08 4.33 15.49
CA GLY A 390 9.41 3.55 16.50
C GLY A 390 9.75 2.08 16.34
N LYS A 391 8.91 1.21 16.91
CA LYS A 391 9.16 -0.23 16.90
C LYS A 391 8.14 -0.96 16.05
N ASP A 392 8.50 -1.17 14.80
CA ASP A 392 7.57 -1.61 13.78
C ASP A 392 7.59 -3.12 13.58
N THR A 393 6.48 -3.63 13.03
CA THR A 393 6.37 -4.99 12.53
C THR A 393 6.07 -4.96 11.04
N ILE A 394 7.04 -5.39 10.23
CA ILE A 394 6.97 -5.31 8.77
C ILE A 394 6.92 -6.73 8.19
N THR A 395 5.93 -6.99 7.35
CA THR A 395 5.76 -8.26 6.64
C THR A 395 5.61 -7.99 5.14
N GLY A 396 6.51 -8.50 4.31
CA GLY A 396 6.37 -8.37 2.85
C GLY A 396 5.34 -9.31 2.22
N SER A 397 4.98 -10.39 2.91
CA SER A 397 4.03 -11.39 2.42
C SER A 397 4.47 -12.06 1.11
N GLY A 398 4.04 -11.58 -0.06
CA GLY A 398 4.21 -12.27 -1.34
C GLY A 398 4.77 -11.41 -2.46
N GLY A 399 6.09 -11.40 -2.64
CA GLY A 399 6.73 -10.79 -3.80
C GLY A 399 8.23 -10.69 -3.62
N ASN A 400 8.87 -9.76 -4.33
CA ASN A 400 10.28 -9.39 -4.13
C ASN A 400 10.39 -8.10 -3.33
N ASP A 401 9.99 -8.17 -2.07
CA ASP A 401 9.75 -6.97 -1.27
C ASP A 401 11.04 -6.40 -0.67
N THR A 402 11.05 -5.09 -0.47
CA THR A 402 12.12 -4.35 0.19
C THR A 402 11.58 -3.65 1.45
N ALA A 403 12.25 -3.82 2.58
CA ALA A 403 11.96 -3.07 3.80
C ALA A 403 13.13 -2.15 4.18
N TYR A 404 12.82 -0.89 4.47
CA TYR A 404 13.69 0.12 5.08
C TYR A 404 13.26 0.32 6.53
N ARG A 405 14.14 0.01 7.48
CA ARG A 405 13.72 -0.23 8.87
C ARG A 405 14.79 0.08 9.90
N GLN A 406 14.40 0.38 11.13
CA GLN A 406 15.27 0.61 12.27
C GLN A 406 15.76 -0.69 12.92
N ASP A 407 16.68 -0.58 13.87
CA ASP A 407 17.25 -1.74 14.55
C ASP A 407 16.25 -2.49 15.43
N GLU A 408 15.22 -1.80 15.94
CA GLU A 408 14.23 -2.34 16.87
C GLU A 408 13.04 -3.06 16.19
N ASP A 409 12.92 -2.91 14.88
CA ASP A 409 11.83 -3.48 14.08
C ASP A 409 11.94 -4.98 13.89
N SER A 410 10.78 -5.61 13.70
CA SER A 410 10.65 -7.01 13.33
C SER A 410 10.27 -7.13 11.87
N VAL A 411 11.13 -7.73 11.05
CA VAL A 411 10.89 -7.90 9.61
C VAL A 411 10.76 -9.38 9.25
N ALA A 412 9.76 -9.70 8.44
CA ALA A 412 9.55 -11.02 7.85
C ALA A 412 9.08 -10.92 6.39
N GLY A 413 9.24 -12.01 5.62
CA GLY A 413 8.70 -12.09 4.25
C GLY A 413 9.50 -11.37 3.16
N VAL A 414 10.33 -10.38 3.51
CA VAL A 414 11.02 -9.54 2.51
C VAL A 414 12.23 -10.20 1.85
N ARG A 415 12.52 -9.78 0.61
CA ARG A 415 13.74 -10.16 -0.12
C ARG A 415 14.93 -9.29 0.27
N GLN A 416 14.71 -8.00 0.48
CA GLN A 416 15.74 -7.03 0.84
C GLN A 416 15.38 -6.37 2.17
N ASP A 417 16.26 -6.51 3.16
CA ASP A 417 16.14 -5.90 4.48
C ASP A 417 17.26 -4.85 4.64
N VAL A 418 16.88 -3.57 4.57
CA VAL A 418 17.79 -2.42 4.62
C VAL A 418 17.63 -1.70 5.96
N LYS A 419 18.72 -1.66 6.72
CA LYS A 419 18.76 -0.88 7.96
C LYS A 419 18.98 0.60 7.68
N VAL A 420 18.15 1.44 8.27
CA VAL A 420 18.22 2.90 8.17
C VAL A 420 18.21 3.51 9.57
N GLU A 421 19.10 4.49 9.78
CA GLU A 421 19.10 5.29 11.01
C GLU A 421 18.17 6.49 10.80
N VAL A 422 16.91 6.34 11.21
CA VAL A 422 15.92 7.41 11.09
C VAL A 422 16.13 8.45 12.19
N THR A 423 16.17 9.72 11.79
CA THR A 423 16.30 10.85 12.71
C THR A 423 15.23 11.87 12.40
N ASP A 424 14.95 12.75 13.36
CA ASP A 424 14.04 13.88 13.19
C ASP A 424 14.76 15.04 12.45
N ALA A 425 15.22 14.74 11.23
CA ALA A 425 15.81 15.71 10.30
C ALA A 425 14.70 16.43 9.53
N ALA A 426 15.03 17.52 8.82
CA ALA A 426 14.08 18.46 8.18
C ALA A 426 13.41 19.50 9.09
N LYS A 427 13.78 19.62 10.37
CA LYS A 427 13.27 20.69 11.28
C LYS A 427 13.56 22.12 10.83
N PHE A 428 14.51 22.30 9.92
CA PHE A 428 14.86 23.59 9.33
C PHE A 428 13.85 24.03 8.25
N ILE A 429 12.98 23.13 7.78
CA ILE A 429 11.95 23.41 6.79
C ILE A 429 10.73 24.02 7.48
N GLU A 430 10.31 25.21 7.03
CA GLU A 430 9.08 25.85 7.49
C GLU A 430 7.92 25.42 6.61
N ILE A 431 6.86 24.83 7.20
CA ILE A 431 5.68 24.38 6.44
C ILE A 431 4.54 25.36 6.67
N LYS A 432 3.98 25.92 5.60
CA LYS A 432 2.90 26.91 5.62
C LYS A 432 1.66 26.37 4.90
N GLY A 433 0.52 26.41 5.57
CA GLY A 433 -0.76 25.94 5.03
C GLY A 433 -1.74 25.60 6.13
N SER A 434 -2.81 24.92 5.76
CA SER A 434 -3.75 24.29 6.69
C SER A 434 -3.02 23.33 7.66
N PRO A 435 -3.54 23.11 8.88
CA PRO A 435 -2.96 22.12 9.80
C PRO A 435 -2.79 20.75 9.16
N GLU A 436 -3.77 20.31 8.38
CA GLU A 436 -3.78 18.99 7.75
C GLU A 436 -2.75 18.92 6.62
N PHE A 437 -2.56 20.01 5.88
CA PHE A 437 -1.43 20.11 4.93
C PHE A 437 -0.09 20.00 5.64
N GLN A 438 0.08 20.66 6.79
CA GLN A 438 1.31 20.56 7.55
C GLN A 438 1.58 19.14 8.04
N GLU A 439 0.54 18.40 8.42
CA GLU A 439 0.65 17.00 8.83
C GLU A 439 1.03 16.10 7.65
N ARG A 440 0.38 16.23 6.49
CA ARG A 440 0.77 15.48 5.26
C ARG A 440 2.21 15.72 4.85
N VAL A 441 2.64 16.98 4.81
CA VAL A 441 4.04 17.30 4.45
C VAL A 441 5.01 16.76 5.48
N ARG A 442 4.65 16.74 6.78
CA ARG A 442 5.50 16.11 7.79
C ARG A 442 5.60 14.60 7.59
N ALA A 443 4.49 13.94 7.26
CA ALA A 443 4.48 12.52 6.95
C ALA A 443 5.39 12.21 5.74
N ASP A 444 5.26 12.96 4.65
CA ASP A 444 6.14 12.85 3.48
C ASP A 444 7.63 13.05 3.86
N LEU A 445 7.94 14.02 4.73
CA LEU A 445 9.31 14.24 5.22
C LEU A 445 9.80 13.13 6.16
N ASP A 446 8.92 12.53 6.96
CA ASP A 446 9.24 11.38 7.83
C ASP A 446 9.54 10.13 6.99
N MET A 447 8.78 9.89 5.92
CA MET A 447 9.10 8.87 4.91
C MET A 447 10.47 9.15 4.28
N MET A 448 10.75 10.39 3.86
CA MET A 448 12.08 10.75 3.34
C MET A 448 13.19 10.51 4.37
N ASN A 449 12.93 10.72 5.65
CA ASN A 449 13.86 10.39 6.73
C ASN A 449 14.07 8.88 6.91
N ALA A 450 13.11 8.04 6.53
CA ALA A 450 13.22 6.59 6.48
C ALA A 450 13.87 6.07 5.18
N SER A 451 14.05 6.94 4.18
CA SER A 451 14.65 6.64 2.87
C SER A 451 16.13 7.01 2.80
N PRO A 452 17.06 6.12 2.41
CA PRO A 452 18.45 6.49 2.19
C PRO A 452 18.66 7.60 1.14
N ILE A 453 17.87 7.62 0.07
CA ILE A 453 17.91 8.70 -0.93
C ILE A 453 17.24 9.97 -0.40
N GLY A 454 16.09 9.86 0.28
CA GLY A 454 15.43 10.97 0.98
C GLY A 454 16.37 11.66 1.97
N GLN A 455 17.07 10.88 2.80
CA GLN A 455 18.06 11.40 3.76
C GLN A 455 19.18 12.19 3.09
N LYS A 456 19.70 11.73 1.94
CA LYS A 456 20.73 12.48 1.21
C LYS A 456 20.20 13.83 0.76
N MET A 457 19.00 13.85 0.17
CA MET A 457 18.36 15.10 -0.24
C MET A 457 18.17 16.04 0.95
N LEU A 458 17.55 15.57 2.04
CA LEU A 458 17.31 16.39 3.23
C LEU A 458 18.59 16.92 3.89
N GLN A 459 19.66 16.13 3.95
CA GLN A 459 20.97 16.57 4.46
C GLN A 459 21.57 17.67 3.59
N GLU A 460 21.42 17.57 2.28
CA GLU A 460 21.94 18.56 1.35
C GLU A 460 21.13 19.85 1.40
N GLN A 461 19.80 19.75 1.50
CA GLN A 461 18.92 20.90 1.76
C GLN A 461 19.28 21.60 3.09
N GLU A 462 19.60 20.84 4.13
CA GLU A 462 20.07 21.39 5.41
C GLU A 462 21.41 22.12 5.26
N ARG A 463 22.35 21.58 4.46
CA ARG A 463 23.62 22.25 4.15
C ARG A 463 23.40 23.56 3.42
N ILE A 464 22.57 23.57 2.36
CA ILE A 464 22.23 24.77 1.58
C ILE A 464 21.58 25.83 2.48
N HIS A 465 20.68 25.42 3.38
CA HIS A 465 20.08 26.30 4.38
C HIS A 465 21.15 26.94 5.29
N ASN A 466 22.06 26.11 5.83
CA ASN A 466 23.11 26.57 6.74
C ASN A 466 24.16 27.48 6.07
N ASP A 467 24.53 27.21 4.82
CA ASP A 467 25.48 28.04 4.06
C ASP A 467 24.87 29.40 3.71
N SER A 468 23.58 29.43 3.35
CA SER A 468 22.81 30.67 3.14
C SER A 468 22.78 31.51 4.42
N ALA A 469 22.62 30.87 5.58
CA ALA A 469 22.69 31.53 6.89
C ALA A 469 24.10 32.06 7.23
N ALA A 470 25.17 31.42 6.75
CA ALA A 470 26.56 31.83 6.97
C ALA A 470 26.96 33.07 6.16
N ILE A 471 26.56 33.19 4.89
CA ILE A 471 26.78 34.38 4.04
C ILE A 471 26.19 35.64 4.69
N ALA A 472 25.05 35.49 5.36
CA ALA A 472 24.37 36.54 6.09
C ALA A 472 25.16 37.04 7.33
N SER A 473 26.01 36.19 7.92
CA SER A 473 26.75 36.48 9.15
C SER A 473 28.10 37.20 8.96
N ASP A 474 28.65 37.24 7.74
CA ASP A 474 29.96 37.84 7.41
C ASP A 474 29.91 39.37 7.21
N TRP A 475 28.73 40.00 7.30
CA TRP A 475 28.55 41.45 7.15
C TRP A 475 28.36 42.16 8.50
N PRO A 476 28.99 43.33 8.74
CA PRO A 476 28.86 44.02 10.01
C PRO A 476 27.43 44.53 10.18
N VAL A 477 26.79 44.12 11.28
CA VAL A 477 25.45 44.56 11.70
C VAL A 477 25.32 46.07 11.61
N LEU A 478 24.64 46.57 10.58
CA LEU A 478 24.20 47.95 10.47
C LEU A 478 22.73 48.01 10.90
N GLY A 479 22.45 48.60 12.06
CA GLY A 479 21.09 49.04 12.41
C GLY A 479 20.22 48.09 13.23
N GLY A 480 20.76 47.02 13.82
CA GLY A 480 20.01 46.20 14.79
C GLY A 480 19.00 45.23 14.18
N ILE A 481 19.19 44.83 12.92
CA ILE A 481 18.47 43.71 12.29
C ILE A 481 19.11 42.41 12.79
N SER A 482 18.34 41.52 13.43
CA SER A 482 18.81 40.18 13.77
C SER A 482 18.67 39.28 12.55
N TYR A 483 19.76 38.68 12.12
CA TYR A 483 19.80 37.67 11.07
C TYR A 483 19.16 36.37 11.55
N GLN A 484 18.17 35.87 10.81
CA GLN A 484 17.61 34.54 10.95
C GLN A 484 17.93 33.81 9.63
N GLY A 485 18.54 32.63 9.69
CA GLY A 485 18.77 31.83 8.49
C GLY A 485 17.47 31.66 7.72
N ASN A 486 17.52 31.79 6.39
CA ASN A 486 16.33 31.80 5.56
C ASN A 486 15.75 30.38 5.47
N PRO A 487 14.48 30.16 5.86
CA PRO A 487 13.89 28.83 5.83
C PRO A 487 13.70 28.35 4.38
N LEU A 488 13.98 27.07 4.13
CA LEU A 488 13.32 26.38 3.02
C LEU A 488 11.84 26.30 3.40
N VAL A 489 10.98 26.97 2.64
CA VAL A 489 9.55 27.01 2.91
C VAL A 489 8.84 26.02 1.99
N ILE A 490 7.97 25.18 2.54
CA ILE A 490 6.99 24.41 1.78
C ILE A 490 5.62 25.03 2.03
N GLU A 491 4.97 25.53 0.99
CA GLU A 491 3.66 26.19 1.08
C GLU A 491 2.56 25.47 0.32
N GLU A 492 1.37 25.42 0.93
CA GLU A 492 0.18 24.84 0.33
C GLU A 492 -0.26 25.65 -0.89
N ALA A 493 -0.41 24.98 -2.04
CA ALA A 493 -0.88 25.59 -3.26
C ALA A 493 -1.73 24.62 -4.10
N GLY A 494 -2.29 25.13 -5.21
CA GLY A 494 -3.02 24.30 -6.18
C GLY A 494 -2.11 23.53 -7.15
N SER A 495 -0.82 23.83 -7.17
CA SER A 495 0.19 23.25 -8.06
C SER A 495 1.48 22.96 -7.28
N ASN A 496 2.39 22.18 -7.89
CA ASN A 496 3.74 21.98 -7.38
C ASN A 496 4.70 22.84 -8.19
N THR A 497 5.51 23.68 -7.54
CA THR A 497 6.56 24.48 -8.17
C THR A 497 7.64 24.84 -7.17
N ALA A 498 8.92 24.72 -7.53
CA ALA A 498 10.02 25.33 -6.81
C ALA A 498 10.28 26.77 -7.29
N SER A 499 10.74 27.62 -6.39
CA SER A 499 11.16 28.98 -6.67
C SER A 499 12.24 29.41 -5.69
N TYR A 500 13.08 30.36 -6.12
CA TYR A 500 14.04 31.01 -5.22
C TYR A 500 13.99 32.52 -5.39
N SER A 501 14.34 33.25 -4.33
CA SER A 501 14.49 34.70 -4.38
C SER A 501 15.79 35.16 -3.74
N THR A 502 16.51 36.05 -4.42
CA THR A 502 17.78 36.59 -3.92
C THR A 502 17.53 37.82 -3.07
N ASN A 503 17.79 37.73 -1.77
CA ASN A 503 17.76 38.87 -0.88
C ASN A 503 19.17 39.39 -0.65
N TRP A 504 19.51 40.49 -1.35
CA TRP A 504 20.80 41.19 -1.34
C TRP A 504 21.37 41.55 0.05
N HIS A 505 20.61 41.36 1.13
CA HIS A 505 21.03 41.58 2.51
C HIS A 505 20.79 40.40 3.48
N LEU A 506 20.10 39.34 3.07
CA LEU A 506 19.64 38.26 3.97
C LEU A 506 19.99 36.84 3.51
N GLY A 507 20.44 36.63 2.26
CA GLY A 507 20.69 35.30 1.69
C GLY A 507 19.69 34.96 0.58
N GLU A 508 19.66 33.71 0.13
CA GLU A 508 18.65 33.21 -0.81
C GLU A 508 17.47 32.59 -0.02
N ASP A 509 16.25 32.87 -0.45
CA ASP A 509 15.03 32.26 0.08
C ASP A 509 14.56 31.20 -0.91
N TYR A 510 14.39 29.96 -0.46
CA TYR A 510 13.89 28.85 -1.28
C TYR A 510 12.47 28.53 -0.86
N ASN A 511 11.57 28.42 -1.84
CA ASN A 511 10.15 28.18 -1.60
C ASN A 511 9.63 27.14 -2.58
N ILE A 512 9.04 26.08 -2.03
CA ILE A 512 8.35 25.02 -2.75
C ILE A 512 6.87 25.20 -2.53
N THR A 513 6.10 25.35 -3.60
CA THR A 513 4.65 25.17 -3.55
C THR A 513 4.34 23.69 -3.75
N TYR A 514 3.39 23.15 -2.98
CA TYR A 514 3.10 21.71 -2.99
C TYR A 514 1.59 21.44 -2.84
N ASN A 515 1.10 20.49 -3.63
CA ASN A 515 -0.25 19.97 -3.63
C ASN A 515 -0.21 18.43 -3.66
N PRO A 516 -0.30 17.76 -2.50
CA PRO A 516 -0.29 16.30 -2.45
C PRO A 516 -1.57 15.66 -3.01
N SER A 517 -2.67 16.40 -3.13
CA SER A 517 -3.96 15.92 -3.66
C SER A 517 -4.08 15.99 -5.19
N ARG A 518 -3.00 16.39 -5.87
CA ARG A 518 -2.97 16.56 -7.32
C ARG A 518 -2.58 15.24 -7.99
N LEU A 519 -3.59 14.46 -8.37
CA LEU A 519 -3.41 13.18 -9.08
C LEU A 519 -3.48 13.27 -10.61
N ASP A 520 -3.62 14.47 -11.19
CA ASP A 520 -3.85 14.68 -12.63
C ASP A 520 -2.58 14.58 -13.51
N SER A 521 -1.45 14.11 -12.95
CA SER A 521 -0.20 13.98 -13.69
C SER A 521 -0.25 12.77 -14.63
N SER A 522 0.28 12.92 -15.85
CA SER A 522 0.32 11.85 -16.87
C SER A 522 1.13 10.63 -16.45
N ASP A 523 2.00 10.80 -15.46
CA ASP A 523 2.90 9.77 -14.93
C ASP A 523 2.39 9.11 -13.65
N GLN A 524 1.17 9.47 -13.20
CA GLN A 524 0.50 8.93 -12.01
C GLN A 524 1.43 8.85 -10.78
N ARG A 525 2.33 9.81 -10.64
CA ARG A 525 3.38 9.75 -9.61
C ARG A 525 2.79 9.82 -8.20
N PRO A 526 3.43 9.17 -7.21
CA PRO A 526 3.10 9.40 -5.81
C PRO A 526 3.42 10.86 -5.43
N PRO A 527 2.67 11.47 -4.51
CA PRO A 527 2.85 12.89 -4.13
C PRO A 527 4.29 13.24 -3.75
N ILE A 528 4.92 12.38 -2.95
CA ILE A 528 6.28 12.55 -2.44
C ILE A 528 7.35 12.60 -3.54
N ALA A 529 7.15 11.93 -4.68
CA ALA A 529 8.05 12.06 -5.84
C ALA A 529 7.97 13.47 -6.45
N GLY A 530 6.77 14.07 -6.43
CA GLY A 530 6.58 15.47 -6.80
C GLY A 530 7.29 16.42 -5.84
N LEU A 531 7.21 16.19 -4.53
CA LEU A 531 7.95 16.98 -3.55
C LEU A 531 9.47 16.86 -3.75
N PHE A 532 9.97 15.63 -3.95
CA PHE A 532 11.39 15.37 -4.18
C PHE A 532 11.88 16.06 -5.46
N HIS A 533 11.08 16.07 -6.52
CA HIS A 533 11.36 16.79 -7.76
C HIS A 533 11.57 18.30 -7.49
N GLU A 534 10.67 18.93 -6.74
CA GLU A 534 10.84 20.36 -6.40
C GLU A 534 12.07 20.60 -5.50
N MET A 535 12.43 19.64 -4.64
CA MET A 535 13.68 19.71 -3.87
C MET A 535 14.92 19.59 -4.76
N ALA A 536 14.86 18.82 -5.86
CA ALA A 536 15.96 18.73 -6.82
C ALA A 536 16.25 20.08 -7.48
N HIS A 537 15.21 20.87 -7.80
CA HIS A 537 15.39 22.26 -8.22
C HIS A 537 16.08 23.12 -7.15
N VAL A 538 15.70 22.97 -5.88
CA VAL A 538 16.38 23.69 -4.78
C VAL A 538 17.84 23.26 -4.64
N TYR A 539 18.15 21.98 -4.87
CA TYR A 539 19.54 21.51 -4.94
C TYR A 539 20.32 22.29 -6.00
N ASP A 540 19.74 22.48 -7.19
CA ASP A 540 20.39 23.19 -8.28
C ASP A 540 20.60 24.67 -8.01
N TYR A 541 19.60 25.32 -7.41
CA TYR A 541 19.72 26.73 -7.01
C TYR A 541 20.81 26.91 -5.95
N GLY A 542 20.81 26.07 -4.92
CA GLY A 542 21.78 26.15 -3.81
C GLY A 542 23.22 25.78 -4.19
N ASN A 543 23.41 24.98 -5.24
CA ASN A 543 24.72 24.59 -5.74
C ASN A 543 25.17 25.34 -7.00
N ASN A 544 24.29 26.16 -7.58
CA ASN A 544 24.52 26.85 -8.85
C ASN A 544 24.87 25.86 -9.98
N THR A 545 24.07 24.80 -10.10
CA THR A 545 24.23 23.71 -11.09
C THR A 545 23.16 23.68 -12.18
N SER A 546 22.11 24.50 -12.05
CA SER A 546 21.02 24.63 -13.03
C SER A 546 21.51 24.80 -14.47
N ALA A 547 21.00 23.93 -15.35
CA ALA A 547 21.28 23.92 -16.78
C ALA A 547 20.35 24.83 -17.60
N GLU A 548 20.92 25.87 -18.21
CA GLU A 548 20.16 26.79 -19.06
C GLU A 548 19.66 26.14 -20.38
N GLY A 549 18.51 26.66 -20.86
CA GLY A 549 17.99 26.36 -22.18
C GLY A 549 17.01 25.20 -22.21
N ASN A 550 16.65 24.78 -23.42
CA ASN A 550 15.60 23.80 -23.66
C ASN A 550 16.14 22.72 -24.59
N VAL A 551 15.67 21.48 -24.39
CA VAL A 551 15.99 20.38 -25.29
C VAL A 551 15.44 20.63 -26.68
N VAL A 552 16.28 20.38 -27.69
CA VAL A 552 15.91 20.52 -29.10
C VAL A 552 15.71 19.13 -29.71
N GLY A 553 14.48 18.84 -30.13
CA GLY A 553 14.07 17.61 -30.79
C GLY A 553 13.71 16.45 -29.85
N GLY A 554 13.14 15.38 -30.42
CA GLY A 554 12.69 14.21 -29.65
C GLY A 554 11.33 14.40 -28.98
N VAL A 555 11.03 13.55 -28.01
CA VAL A 555 9.74 13.54 -27.28
C VAL A 555 9.58 14.70 -26.31
N ASP A 556 10.70 15.26 -25.84
CA ASP A 556 10.75 16.36 -24.88
C ASP A 556 11.21 17.68 -25.52
N ASP A 557 11.02 17.83 -26.84
CA ASP A 557 11.33 19.07 -27.55
C ASP A 557 10.67 20.28 -26.86
N GLY A 558 11.47 21.30 -26.57
CA GLY A 558 11.06 22.52 -25.89
C GLY A 558 10.92 22.44 -24.36
N ILE A 559 11.15 21.29 -23.73
CA ILE A 559 11.22 21.18 -22.26
C ILE A 559 12.53 21.80 -21.77
N GLU A 560 12.47 22.54 -20.66
CA GLU A 560 13.64 23.17 -20.02
C GLU A 560 14.63 22.10 -19.53
N ASN A 561 15.93 22.38 -19.65
CA ASN A 561 16.97 21.46 -19.21
C ASN A 561 16.91 21.23 -17.68
N ASP A 562 16.63 22.27 -16.89
CA ASP A 562 16.42 22.18 -15.43
C ASP A 562 15.37 21.12 -15.05
N GLU A 563 14.23 21.10 -15.75
CA GLU A 563 13.15 20.13 -15.52
C GLU A 563 13.59 18.69 -15.80
N ARG A 564 14.49 18.49 -16.77
CA ARG A 564 15.04 17.17 -17.07
C ARG A 564 16.13 16.77 -16.10
N GLU A 565 16.94 17.73 -15.67
CA GLU A 565 17.99 17.56 -14.67
C GLU A 565 17.39 17.10 -13.34
N ALA A 566 16.37 17.80 -12.84
CA ALA A 566 15.62 17.42 -11.64
C ALA A 566 15.00 16.00 -11.74
N VAL A 567 14.57 15.58 -12.92
CA VAL A 567 14.10 14.20 -13.13
C VAL A 567 15.24 13.19 -13.12
N GLY A 568 16.45 13.58 -13.49
CA GLY A 568 17.57 12.66 -13.75
C GLY A 568 17.52 12.09 -15.16
N LEU A 569 17.12 12.92 -16.13
CA LEU A 569 17.17 12.63 -17.56
C LEU A 569 18.41 13.26 -18.20
N PRO A 570 18.94 12.66 -19.28
CA PRO A 570 20.00 13.30 -20.05
C PRO A 570 19.56 14.66 -20.61
N ILE A 571 20.42 15.68 -20.55
CA ILE A 571 20.15 17.05 -21.00
C ILE A 571 20.98 17.45 -22.24
N ASP A 572 20.56 18.51 -22.92
CA ASP A 572 21.22 19.10 -24.09
C ASP A 572 22.03 20.34 -23.68
N HIS A 573 23.33 20.17 -23.41
CA HIS A 573 24.20 21.25 -22.93
C HIS A 573 24.57 22.29 -23.99
N ASP A 574 24.44 21.98 -25.30
CA ASP A 574 24.92 22.87 -26.37
C ASP A 574 23.80 23.33 -27.33
N GLN A 575 22.56 22.90 -27.08
CA GLN A 575 21.37 23.21 -27.90
C GLN A 575 21.57 22.77 -29.36
N ASP A 576 22.44 21.77 -29.59
CA ASP A 576 22.67 21.16 -30.89
C ASP A 576 22.04 19.76 -30.91
N PRO A 577 20.96 19.55 -31.69
CA PRO A 577 20.28 18.26 -31.77
C PRO A 577 21.15 17.13 -32.36
N SER A 578 22.37 17.42 -32.81
CA SER A 578 23.36 16.44 -33.25
C SER A 578 24.34 15.98 -32.16
N THR A 579 24.37 16.66 -31.00
CA THR A 579 25.17 16.27 -29.83
C THR A 579 24.39 15.25 -28.99
N PRO A 580 25.00 14.13 -28.56
CA PRO A 580 24.33 13.19 -27.67
C PRO A 580 24.05 13.82 -26.30
N ILE A 581 22.79 13.84 -25.90
CA ILE A 581 22.40 14.20 -24.52
C ILE A 581 23.00 13.23 -23.51
N GLN A 582 23.43 13.73 -22.35
CA GLN A 582 24.01 12.96 -21.26
C GLN A 582 23.45 13.44 -19.91
N LEU A 583 23.54 12.62 -18.86
CA LEU A 583 23.22 13.08 -17.50
C LEU A 583 24.16 14.24 -17.15
N ASP A 584 23.63 15.26 -16.49
CA ASP A 584 24.43 16.40 -16.06
C ASP A 584 25.49 15.92 -15.04
N PRO A 585 26.80 16.12 -15.31
CA PRO A 585 27.84 15.76 -14.35
C PRO A 585 27.83 16.65 -13.08
N ASP A 586 27.22 17.84 -13.13
CA ASP A 586 27.19 18.82 -12.04
C ASP A 586 25.97 18.60 -11.11
N HIS A 587 24.92 17.89 -11.57
CA HIS A 587 23.82 17.36 -10.75
C HIS A 587 23.90 15.83 -10.59
N PRO A 588 24.41 15.33 -9.45
CA PRO A 588 24.53 13.89 -9.21
C PRO A 588 23.17 13.19 -9.23
N TYR A 589 23.09 12.04 -9.88
CA TYR A 589 21.86 11.24 -10.00
C TYR A 589 21.17 10.95 -8.65
N ASP A 590 21.93 10.88 -7.55
CA ASP A 590 21.41 10.70 -6.18
C ASP A 590 20.44 11.79 -5.71
N TYR A 591 20.41 12.96 -6.35
CA TYR A 591 19.53 14.09 -6.02
C TYR A 591 18.38 14.27 -7.02
N THR A 592 18.10 13.25 -7.84
CA THR A 592 17.08 13.31 -8.90
C THR A 592 15.83 12.49 -8.58
N GLU A 593 14.70 12.89 -9.15
CA GLU A 593 13.41 12.18 -9.01
C GLU A 593 13.51 10.71 -9.41
N ASN A 594 14.18 10.38 -10.53
CA ASN A 594 14.30 9.00 -10.99
C ASN A 594 15.06 8.12 -10.02
N ARG A 595 16.09 8.64 -9.35
CA ARG A 595 16.82 7.85 -8.37
C ARG A 595 16.00 7.58 -7.12
N PHE A 596 15.15 8.51 -6.71
CA PHE A 596 14.20 8.29 -5.63
C PHE A 596 13.10 7.29 -6.01
N ARG A 597 12.55 7.40 -7.23
CA ARG A 597 11.61 6.41 -7.80
C ARG A 597 12.20 4.99 -7.82
N GLU A 598 13.45 4.83 -8.23
CA GLU A 598 14.15 3.53 -8.19
C GLU A 598 14.22 2.94 -6.78
N GLU A 599 14.35 3.78 -5.74
CA GLU A 599 14.35 3.31 -4.37
C GLU A 599 12.96 2.86 -3.91
N MET A 600 11.93 3.64 -4.24
CA MET A 600 10.54 3.32 -3.95
C MET A 600 9.98 2.17 -4.79
N GLY A 601 10.77 1.55 -5.68
CA GLY A 601 10.28 0.52 -6.59
C GLY A 601 9.36 1.05 -7.69
N TRP A 602 9.22 2.37 -7.81
CA TRP A 602 8.32 3.03 -8.75
C TRP A 602 8.97 3.18 -10.14
N PRO A 603 8.21 3.08 -11.24
CA PRO A 603 8.74 3.28 -12.58
C PRO A 603 9.44 4.63 -12.77
N THR A 604 10.66 4.59 -13.30
CA THR A 604 11.42 5.79 -13.68
C THR A 604 10.80 6.45 -14.91
N ARG A 605 10.88 7.78 -14.94
CA ARG A 605 10.51 8.59 -16.09
C ARG A 605 11.57 8.42 -17.18
N LYS A 606 11.10 8.15 -18.39
CA LYS A 606 11.94 8.07 -19.61
C LYS A 606 11.89 9.35 -20.44
N SER A 607 10.90 10.20 -20.14
CA SER A 607 10.65 11.52 -20.72
C SER A 607 10.06 12.42 -19.64
N TYR A 608 10.11 13.74 -19.85
CA TYR A 608 9.39 14.67 -19.00
C TYR A 608 7.91 14.71 -19.36
N ARG A 609 7.57 14.61 -20.64
CA ARG A 609 6.17 14.55 -21.08
C ARG A 609 5.48 13.23 -20.76
#